data_AF-A0A952QM08-F1
#
_entry.id   AF-A0A952QM08-F1
#
_cell.length_a   1.000
_cell.length_b   1.000
_cell.length_c   1.000
_cell.angle_alpha   90.00
_cell.angle_beta   90.00
_cell.angle_gamma   90.00
#
_symmetry.space_group_name_H-M   'P 1'
#
loop_
_entity.id
_entity.type
_entity.pdbx_description
1 polymer ?
#
loop_
_entity_poly.entity_id
_entity_poly.type
_entity_poly.pdbx_seq_one_letter_code
_entity_poly.pdbx_strand_id
1 'polypeptide(L)'
;MDVTDLRRTNLMEVVEKLARQHNLDINDASAREAIAGLFANEIQEVVANPIRVFGWRTEAMFAFVVASLGKIHVLKGEDAGLLVSGAAVTPPDYRALLNTGAQMFVEVKNWSPRGVVPKPFRIRSVDVERLQAYSSAFGIELRFAIYWRKPNLWTLTRADDFEQDGDKLQIAFEDAVKRSTMCDLGDFMVGAEPPLSLRLEPEDPLQLPEHGNVDFQVGRASLTSAGVEIESEFERQLAWYFMLFGNWTAFRQEPIVQGNEFLGVENQVEPEEWEPRQGFAFLGFLSSMISNVFRSRTTKDDRVSLLSPQGDPGTFGICIPDDYKGDVLKLWRFHQRPNRE
;
A
#
# COMPACT_ATOMS: atom_id res chain seq x y z
N MET A 1 0.34 -15.89 23.21
CA MET A 1 1.24 -16.82 22.48
C MET A 1 2.51 -16.03 22.16
N ASP A 2 3.68 -16.51 22.56
CA ASP A 2 4.96 -15.80 22.34
C ASP A 2 5.32 -15.82 20.84
N VAL A 3 5.90 -14.74 20.31
CA VAL A 3 6.37 -14.65 18.91
C VAL A 3 7.39 -15.75 18.60
N THR A 4 8.16 -16.16 19.60
CA THR A 4 9.09 -17.30 19.50
C THR A 4 8.36 -18.62 19.26
N ASP A 5 7.18 -18.79 19.83
CA ASP A 5 6.36 -19.99 19.70
C ASP A 5 5.72 -20.06 18.31
N LEU A 6 5.20 -18.93 17.81
CA LEU A 6 4.63 -18.81 16.46
C LEU A 6 5.66 -19.15 15.37
N ARG A 7 6.92 -18.74 15.55
CA ARG A 7 8.03 -19.07 14.63
C ARG A 7 8.31 -20.57 14.59
N ARG A 8 8.26 -21.24 15.75
CA ARG A 8 8.49 -22.69 15.86
C ARG A 8 7.35 -23.48 15.21
N THR A 9 6.11 -23.03 15.39
CA THR A 9 4.94 -23.64 14.74
C THR A 9 5.04 -23.55 13.22
N ASN A 10 5.32 -22.38 12.66
CA ASN A 10 5.44 -22.20 11.21
C ASN A 10 6.58 -23.03 10.60
N LEU A 11 7.71 -23.16 11.31
CA LEU A 11 8.81 -24.02 10.88
C LEU A 11 8.40 -25.49 10.85
N MET A 12 7.70 -25.96 11.89
CA MET A 12 7.25 -27.35 11.95
C MET A 12 6.24 -27.70 10.86
N GLU A 13 5.38 -26.77 10.45
CA GLU A 13 4.48 -26.98 9.31
C GLU A 13 5.24 -27.18 7.99
N VAL A 14 6.31 -26.41 7.76
CA VAL A 14 7.17 -26.57 6.57
C VAL A 14 7.88 -27.92 6.63
N VAL A 15 8.45 -28.27 7.79
CA VAL A 15 9.14 -29.55 8.00
C VAL A 15 8.17 -30.72 7.77
N GLU A 16 6.96 -30.67 8.32
CA GLU A 16 5.94 -31.71 8.13
C GLU A 16 5.59 -31.88 6.65
N LYS A 17 5.34 -30.78 5.93
CA LYS A 17 5.00 -30.82 4.50
C LYS A 17 6.11 -31.47 3.67
N LEU A 18 7.36 -31.04 3.86
CA LEU A 18 8.52 -31.58 3.14
C LEU A 18 8.77 -33.06 3.50
N ALA A 19 8.76 -33.38 4.80
CA ALA A 19 8.98 -34.75 5.27
C ALA A 19 7.91 -35.70 4.71
N ARG A 20 6.64 -35.29 4.73
CA ARG A 20 5.53 -36.09 4.20
C ARG A 20 5.62 -36.28 2.69
N GLN A 21 5.91 -35.21 1.94
CA GLN A 21 6.01 -35.27 0.47
C GLN A 21 7.13 -36.18 0.00
N HIS A 22 8.22 -36.25 0.76
CA HIS A 22 9.41 -37.04 0.43
C HIS A 22 9.53 -38.34 1.25
N ASN A 23 8.53 -38.67 2.08
CA ASN A 23 8.49 -39.85 2.95
C ASN A 23 9.74 -39.99 3.85
N LEU A 24 10.12 -38.91 4.53
CA LEU A 24 11.31 -38.82 5.39
C LEU A 24 10.94 -38.92 6.88
N ASP A 25 11.72 -39.65 7.65
CA ASP A 25 11.58 -39.72 9.12
C ASP A 25 12.33 -38.57 9.80
N ILE A 26 11.60 -37.70 10.48
CA ILE A 26 12.17 -36.52 11.16
C ILE A 26 13.14 -36.87 12.30
N ASN A 27 13.12 -38.11 12.80
CA ASN A 27 14.04 -38.57 13.84
C ASN A 27 15.41 -38.99 13.28
N ASP A 28 15.51 -39.24 11.97
CA ASP A 28 16.77 -39.56 11.31
C ASP A 28 17.59 -38.28 11.05
N ALA A 29 18.89 -38.33 11.36
CA ALA A 29 19.81 -37.23 11.09
C ALA A 29 19.99 -36.98 9.58
N SER A 30 20.04 -38.04 8.76
CA SER A 30 20.22 -37.90 7.31
C SER A 30 18.99 -37.31 6.63
N ALA A 31 17.80 -37.72 7.07
CA ALA A 31 16.53 -37.12 6.67
C ALA A 31 16.43 -35.63 7.03
N ARG A 32 16.88 -35.22 8.23
CA ARG A 32 16.87 -33.79 8.62
C ARG A 32 17.79 -32.94 7.75
N GLU A 33 18.95 -33.47 7.37
CA GLU A 33 19.85 -32.80 6.43
C GLU A 33 19.24 -32.71 5.03
N ALA A 34 18.57 -33.78 4.55
CA ALA A 34 17.85 -33.77 3.29
C ALA A 34 16.70 -32.74 3.26
N ILE A 35 15.93 -32.61 4.34
CA ILE A 35 14.86 -31.59 4.47
C ILE A 35 15.45 -30.18 4.39
N ALA A 36 16.58 -29.92 5.06
CA ALA A 36 17.25 -28.63 4.97
C ALA A 36 17.73 -28.33 3.54
N GLY A 37 18.27 -29.34 2.84
CA GLY A 37 18.66 -29.22 1.42
C GLY A 37 17.50 -28.95 0.48
N LEU A 38 16.37 -29.65 0.67
CA LEU A 38 15.13 -29.41 -0.09
C LEU A 38 14.62 -27.99 0.11
N PHE A 39 14.57 -27.52 1.36
CA PHE A 39 14.15 -26.16 1.68
C PHE A 39 15.07 -25.11 1.04
N ALA A 40 16.39 -25.33 1.05
CA ALA A 40 17.35 -24.45 0.40
C ALA A 40 17.12 -24.35 -1.12
N ASN A 41 16.84 -25.48 -1.78
CA ASN A 41 16.55 -25.51 -3.22
C ASN A 41 15.23 -24.79 -3.54
N GLU A 42 14.17 -25.03 -2.75
CA GLU A 42 12.88 -24.35 -2.95
C GLU A 42 13.00 -22.83 -2.82
N ILE A 43 13.79 -22.34 -1.85
CA ILE A 43 14.06 -20.90 -1.72
C ILE A 43 14.70 -20.35 -3.01
N GLN A 44 15.69 -21.04 -3.55
CA GLN A 44 16.37 -20.60 -4.77
C GLN A 44 15.41 -20.52 -5.96
N GLU A 45 14.57 -21.54 -6.16
CA GLU A 45 13.59 -21.56 -7.24
C GLU A 45 12.52 -20.47 -7.09
N VAL A 46 12.02 -20.28 -5.88
CA VAL A 46 10.98 -19.31 -5.57
C VAL A 46 11.49 -17.88 -5.78
N VAL A 47 12.67 -17.55 -5.25
CA VAL A 47 13.27 -16.21 -5.38
C VAL A 47 13.68 -15.93 -6.82
N ALA A 48 14.06 -16.96 -7.59
CA ALA A 48 14.39 -16.84 -9.00
C ALA A 48 13.18 -16.55 -9.91
N ASN A 49 11.94 -16.65 -9.40
CA ASN A 49 10.73 -16.36 -10.16
C ASN A 49 10.17 -14.96 -9.82
N PRO A 50 10.43 -13.93 -10.65
CA PRO A 50 10.00 -12.57 -10.35
C PRO A 50 8.48 -12.44 -10.23
N ILE A 51 7.71 -13.21 -11.01
CA ILE A 51 6.24 -13.13 -11.01
C ILE A 51 5.70 -13.53 -9.62
N ARG A 52 6.22 -14.61 -9.04
CA ARG A 52 5.83 -15.06 -7.70
C ARG A 52 6.24 -14.05 -6.62
N VAL A 53 7.48 -13.56 -6.68
CA VAL A 53 7.97 -12.54 -5.74
C VAL A 53 7.10 -11.27 -5.80
N PHE A 54 6.70 -10.83 -7.01
CA PHE A 54 5.81 -9.68 -7.15
C PHE A 54 4.38 -9.95 -6.66
N GLY A 55 3.88 -11.18 -6.81
CA GLY A 55 2.59 -11.62 -6.25
C GLY A 55 2.57 -11.47 -4.72
N TRP A 56 3.48 -12.16 -4.03
CA TRP A 56 3.61 -12.09 -2.58
C TRP A 56 3.86 -10.69 -2.06
N ARG A 57 4.70 -9.91 -2.75
CA ARG A 57 4.93 -8.51 -2.38
C ARG A 57 3.66 -7.67 -2.50
N THR A 58 2.78 -7.99 -3.46
CA THR A 58 1.50 -7.28 -3.62
C THR A 58 0.50 -7.69 -2.54
N GLU A 59 0.44 -8.98 -2.18
CA GLU A 59 -0.35 -9.47 -1.04
C GLU A 59 0.11 -8.83 0.28
N ALA A 60 1.41 -8.79 0.53
CA ALA A 60 1.96 -8.11 1.71
C ALA A 60 1.69 -6.60 1.71
N MET A 61 1.76 -5.96 0.53
CA MET A 61 1.42 -4.55 0.37
C MET A 61 -0.06 -4.30 0.63
N PHE A 62 -0.96 -5.20 0.20
CA PHE A 62 -2.38 -5.09 0.53
C PHE A 62 -2.58 -5.11 2.04
N ALA A 63 -2.02 -6.10 2.74
CA ALA A 63 -2.12 -6.20 4.20
C ALA A 63 -1.60 -4.94 4.90
N PHE A 64 -0.47 -4.40 4.43
CA PHE A 64 0.10 -3.16 4.94
C PHE A 64 -0.84 -1.97 4.71
N VAL A 65 -1.37 -1.81 3.49
CA VAL A 65 -2.31 -0.73 3.13
C VAL A 65 -3.53 -0.76 4.02
N VAL A 66 -4.20 -1.90 4.14
CA VAL A 66 -5.47 -1.97 4.87
C VAL A 66 -5.30 -1.80 6.38
N ALA A 67 -4.18 -2.26 6.94
CA ALA A 67 -3.84 -2.00 8.33
C ALA A 67 -3.59 -0.51 8.58
N SER A 68 -2.93 0.18 7.64
CA SER A 68 -2.66 1.62 7.71
C SER A 68 -3.89 2.50 7.47
N LEU A 69 -4.94 2.03 6.79
CA LEU A 69 -6.18 2.78 6.56
C LEU A 69 -7.10 2.86 7.80
N GLY A 70 -6.87 2.05 8.82
CA GLY A 70 -7.48 2.21 10.15
C GLY A 70 -8.94 1.76 10.31
N LYS A 71 -9.58 1.18 9.29
CA LYS A 71 -10.98 0.66 9.39
C LYS A 71 -11.08 -0.85 9.65
N ILE A 72 -9.95 -1.58 9.62
CA ILE A 72 -9.90 -3.00 9.95
C ILE A 72 -9.71 -3.21 11.46
N HIS A 73 -10.46 -4.17 12.01
CA HIS A 73 -10.28 -4.70 13.35
C HIS A 73 -9.29 -5.87 13.35
N VAL A 74 -9.45 -6.82 12.42
CA VAL A 74 -8.54 -7.96 12.24
C VAL A 74 -8.36 -8.27 10.76
N LEU A 75 -7.12 -8.52 10.35
CA LEU A 75 -6.78 -9.13 9.06
C LEU A 75 -6.07 -10.46 9.31
N LYS A 76 -6.55 -11.54 8.70
CA LYS A 76 -5.98 -12.89 8.80
C LYS A 76 -5.65 -13.40 7.41
N GLY A 77 -4.46 -14.00 7.22
CA GLY A 77 -4.17 -14.82 6.04
C GLY A 77 -5.04 -16.07 6.05
N GLU A 78 -5.87 -16.24 5.02
CA GLU A 78 -6.90 -17.29 4.99
C GLU A 78 -6.45 -18.54 4.21
N ASP A 79 -5.47 -18.38 3.32
CA ASP A 79 -4.81 -19.46 2.56
C ASP A 79 -3.72 -20.22 3.35
N ALA A 80 -3.43 -19.76 4.57
CA ALA A 80 -2.50 -20.42 5.49
C ALA A 80 -3.17 -21.49 6.36
N GLY A 81 -2.42 -22.55 6.66
CA GLY A 81 -2.84 -23.63 7.55
C GLY A 81 -3.48 -24.83 6.83
N LEU A 82 -4.10 -25.71 7.62
CA LEU A 82 -4.72 -26.94 7.13
C LEU A 82 -6.15 -26.65 6.65
N LEU A 83 -6.40 -26.89 5.37
CA LEU A 83 -7.75 -26.98 4.81
C LEU A 83 -8.11 -28.45 4.54
N VAL A 84 -9.23 -28.90 5.11
CA VAL A 84 -9.87 -30.16 4.74
C VAL A 84 -11.26 -29.84 4.19
N SER A 85 -11.53 -30.26 2.96
CA SER A 85 -12.80 -30.00 2.28
C SER A 85 -13.28 -31.23 1.53
N GLY A 86 -14.60 -31.46 1.54
CA GLY A 86 -15.27 -32.45 0.71
C GLY A 86 -15.55 -31.98 -0.72
N ALA A 87 -15.28 -30.71 -1.02
CA ALA A 87 -15.47 -30.09 -2.33
C ALA A 87 -14.20 -29.39 -2.81
N ALA A 88 -14.09 -29.19 -4.13
CA ALA A 88 -13.02 -28.40 -4.72
C ALA A 88 -13.24 -26.91 -4.38
N VAL A 89 -12.52 -26.44 -3.37
CA VAL A 89 -12.56 -25.05 -2.89
C VAL A 89 -11.15 -24.50 -2.80
N THR A 90 -11.02 -23.17 -2.93
CA THR A 90 -9.76 -22.46 -2.74
C THR A 90 -10.00 -21.38 -1.70
N PRO A 91 -9.28 -21.35 -0.57
CA PRO A 91 -9.31 -20.21 0.34
C PRO A 91 -8.78 -18.95 -0.37
N PRO A 92 -9.41 -17.79 -0.17
CA PRO A 92 -8.85 -16.50 -0.59
C PRO A 92 -7.58 -16.14 0.21
N ASP A 93 -6.82 -15.16 -0.26
CA ASP A 93 -5.58 -14.73 0.44
C ASP A 93 -5.85 -14.22 1.87
N TYR A 94 -6.90 -13.43 2.07
CA TYR A 94 -7.20 -12.82 3.38
C TYR A 94 -8.67 -12.92 3.80
N ARG A 95 -8.89 -12.89 5.11
CA ARG A 95 -10.15 -12.54 5.76
C ARG A 95 -9.99 -11.23 6.51
N ALA A 96 -10.83 -10.24 6.20
CA ALA A 96 -10.89 -8.96 6.88
C ALA A 96 -12.16 -8.87 7.74
N LEU A 97 -11.98 -8.47 9.00
CA LEU A 97 -13.04 -8.07 9.93
C LEU A 97 -12.93 -6.56 10.14
N LEU A 98 -13.96 -5.81 9.77
CA LEU A 98 -13.99 -4.36 9.92
C LEU A 98 -14.39 -3.96 11.35
N ASN A 99 -14.08 -2.71 11.73
CA ASN A 99 -14.50 -2.14 13.01
C ASN A 99 -16.02 -2.11 13.21
N THR A 100 -16.80 -2.21 12.12
CA THR A 100 -18.26 -2.32 12.14
C THR A 100 -18.77 -3.74 12.43
N GLY A 101 -17.88 -4.74 12.47
CA GLY A 101 -18.23 -6.16 12.57
C GLY A 101 -18.49 -6.84 11.22
N ALA A 102 -18.56 -6.08 10.12
CA ALA A 102 -18.68 -6.64 8.78
C ALA A 102 -17.43 -7.44 8.41
N GLN A 103 -17.61 -8.51 7.63
CA GLN A 103 -16.54 -9.40 7.22
C GLN A 103 -16.53 -9.60 5.71
N MET A 104 -15.33 -9.76 5.18
CA MET A 104 -15.13 -10.11 3.78
C MET A 104 -13.91 -11.03 3.64
N PHE A 105 -13.98 -11.94 2.69
CA PHE A 105 -12.80 -12.57 2.13
C PHE A 105 -12.26 -11.72 1.00
N VAL A 106 -10.94 -11.65 0.89
CA VAL A 106 -10.25 -10.85 -0.11
C VAL A 106 -9.23 -11.72 -0.82
N GLU A 107 -9.41 -11.83 -2.13
CA GLU A 107 -8.41 -12.36 -3.05
C GLU A 107 -7.61 -11.19 -3.63
N VAL A 108 -6.29 -11.22 -3.47
CA VAL A 108 -5.37 -10.18 -3.94
C VAL A 108 -4.83 -10.54 -5.31
N LYS A 109 -4.79 -9.55 -6.21
CA LYS A 109 -4.28 -9.70 -7.56
C LYS A 109 -3.40 -8.53 -7.95
N ASN A 110 -2.21 -8.82 -8.46
CA ASN A 110 -1.34 -7.84 -9.08
C ASN A 110 -1.60 -7.81 -10.60
N TRP A 111 -1.97 -6.65 -11.13
CA TRP A 111 -2.24 -6.49 -12.56
C TRP A 111 -1.29 -5.47 -13.20
N SER A 112 -0.49 -5.96 -14.16
CA SER A 112 0.51 -5.17 -14.88
C SER A 112 0.60 -5.59 -16.36
N PRO A 113 -0.43 -5.32 -17.18
CA PRO A 113 -0.40 -5.66 -18.59
C PRO A 113 0.68 -4.85 -19.33
N ARG A 114 1.20 -5.42 -20.42
CA ARG A 114 2.10 -4.69 -21.34
C ARG A 114 1.32 -3.61 -22.09
N GLY A 115 1.90 -2.42 -22.23
CA GLY A 115 1.31 -1.26 -22.92
C GLY A 115 0.96 -0.10 -21.99
N VAL A 116 0.69 1.09 -22.55
CA VAL A 116 0.39 2.32 -21.78
C VAL A 116 -1.06 2.32 -21.25
N VAL A 117 -1.99 1.78 -22.03
CA VAL A 117 -3.41 1.66 -21.66
C VAL A 117 -3.62 0.41 -20.80
N PRO A 118 -4.29 0.52 -19.63
CA PRO A 118 -4.66 -0.64 -18.82
C PRO A 118 -5.57 -1.59 -19.61
N LYS A 119 -5.09 -2.81 -19.88
CA LYS A 119 -5.94 -3.88 -20.40
C LYS A 119 -6.86 -4.41 -19.29
N PRO A 120 -8.02 -5.01 -19.63
CA PRO A 120 -8.90 -5.64 -18.64
C PRO A 120 -8.15 -6.69 -17.82
N PHE A 121 -8.37 -6.71 -16.50
CA PHE A 121 -7.92 -7.80 -15.65
C PHE A 121 -8.72 -9.05 -15.99
N ARG A 122 -8.08 -10.23 -15.97
CA ARG A 122 -8.69 -11.50 -16.34
C ARG A 122 -8.32 -12.61 -15.36
N ILE A 123 -9.30 -13.44 -15.02
CA ILE A 123 -9.15 -14.61 -14.16
C ILE A 123 -9.98 -15.76 -14.73
N ARG A 124 -9.55 -17.02 -14.58
CA ARG A 124 -10.32 -18.15 -15.10
C ARG A 124 -11.60 -18.32 -14.29
N SER A 125 -12.71 -18.63 -14.94
CA SER A 125 -14.00 -18.84 -14.28
C SER A 125 -13.91 -19.95 -13.22
N VAL A 126 -13.21 -21.05 -13.52
CA VAL A 126 -12.99 -22.16 -12.56
C VAL A 126 -12.25 -21.74 -11.29
N ASP A 127 -11.36 -20.75 -11.37
CA ASP A 127 -10.65 -20.26 -10.17
C ASP A 127 -11.61 -19.43 -9.30
N VAL A 128 -12.44 -18.60 -9.91
CA VAL A 128 -13.45 -17.81 -9.21
C VAL A 128 -14.54 -18.68 -8.61
N GLU A 129 -15.00 -19.71 -9.33
CA GLU A 129 -15.98 -20.69 -8.82
C GLU A 129 -15.49 -21.38 -7.53
N ARG A 130 -14.21 -21.75 -7.46
CA ARG A 130 -13.61 -22.37 -6.26
C ARG A 130 -13.52 -21.41 -5.08
N LEU A 131 -13.19 -20.13 -5.34
CA LEU A 131 -13.18 -19.08 -4.32
C LEU A 131 -14.60 -18.77 -3.83
N GLN A 132 -15.58 -18.72 -4.74
CA GLN A 132 -17.00 -18.52 -4.41
C GLN A 132 -17.57 -19.69 -3.63
N ALA A 133 -17.21 -20.92 -3.96
CA ALA A 133 -17.61 -22.11 -3.21
C ALA A 133 -17.06 -22.07 -1.77
N TYR A 134 -15.82 -21.65 -1.58
CA TYR A 134 -15.24 -21.41 -0.26
C TYR A 134 -16.03 -20.33 0.49
N SER A 135 -16.20 -19.15 -0.12
CA SER A 135 -16.95 -18.01 0.43
C SER A 135 -18.37 -18.40 0.86
N SER A 136 -19.07 -19.20 0.03
CA SER A 136 -20.41 -19.70 0.31
C SER A 136 -20.45 -20.66 1.50
N ALA A 137 -19.43 -21.53 1.65
CA ALA A 137 -19.36 -22.47 2.77
C ALA A 137 -19.23 -21.78 4.13
N PHE A 138 -18.63 -20.59 4.18
CA PHE A 138 -18.50 -19.78 5.41
C PHE A 138 -19.56 -18.66 5.53
N GLY A 139 -20.36 -18.42 4.50
CA GLY A 139 -21.33 -17.32 4.48
C GLY A 139 -20.70 -15.93 4.54
N ILE A 140 -19.48 -15.77 4.03
CA ILE A 140 -18.72 -14.50 4.04
C ILE A 140 -18.50 -14.07 2.59
N GLU A 141 -18.78 -12.81 2.28
CA GLU A 141 -18.65 -12.26 0.92
C GLU A 141 -17.21 -12.31 0.39
N LEU A 142 -17.04 -12.71 -0.87
CA LEU A 142 -15.77 -12.64 -1.60
C LEU A 142 -15.60 -11.30 -2.34
N ARG A 143 -14.42 -10.70 -2.19
CA ARG A 143 -13.98 -9.54 -2.97
C ARG A 143 -12.60 -9.76 -3.57
N PHE A 144 -12.30 -9.04 -4.65
CA PHE A 144 -11.03 -9.03 -5.33
C PHE A 144 -10.34 -7.69 -5.12
N ALA A 145 -9.21 -7.68 -4.43
CA ALA A 145 -8.33 -6.52 -4.33
C ALA A 145 -7.33 -6.54 -5.49
N ILE A 146 -7.62 -5.75 -6.53
CA ILE A 146 -6.79 -5.67 -7.73
C ILE A 146 -5.87 -4.45 -7.61
N TYR A 147 -4.57 -4.70 -7.58
CA TYR A 147 -3.55 -3.66 -7.67
C TYR A 147 -3.19 -3.40 -9.13
N TRP A 148 -3.57 -2.22 -9.61
CA TRP A 148 -3.25 -1.72 -10.94
C TRP A 148 -1.87 -1.06 -10.89
N ARG A 149 -0.82 -1.84 -11.21
CA ARG A 149 0.58 -1.45 -10.93
C ARG A 149 1.00 -0.13 -11.56
N LYS A 150 0.61 0.12 -12.81
CA LYS A 150 0.99 1.35 -13.53
C LYS A 150 0.35 2.61 -12.97
N PRO A 151 -0.98 2.67 -12.77
CA PRO A 151 -1.61 3.82 -12.14
C PRO A 151 -1.41 3.88 -10.62
N ASN A 152 -0.74 2.91 -9.99
CA ASN A 152 -0.59 2.81 -8.54
C ASN A 152 -1.95 2.87 -7.81
N LEU A 153 -2.92 2.09 -8.25
CA LEU A 153 -4.29 2.15 -7.74
C LEU A 153 -4.76 0.80 -7.25
N TRP A 154 -5.50 0.80 -6.14
CA TRP A 154 -6.23 -0.36 -5.66
C TRP A 154 -7.72 -0.25 -6.02
N THR A 155 -8.30 -1.35 -6.48
CA THR A 155 -9.76 -1.50 -6.58
C THR A 155 -10.20 -2.71 -5.77
N LEU A 156 -11.31 -2.57 -5.04
CA LEU A 156 -11.93 -3.67 -4.30
C LEU A 156 -13.27 -4.00 -4.96
N THR A 157 -13.27 -5.08 -5.73
CA THR A 157 -14.34 -5.43 -6.68
C THR A 157 -15.06 -6.70 -6.23
N ARG A 158 -16.38 -6.79 -6.42
CA ARG A 158 -17.10 -8.03 -6.11
C ARG A 158 -17.07 -8.99 -7.28
N ALA A 159 -17.33 -10.27 -7.03
CA ALA A 159 -17.35 -11.27 -8.09
C ALA A 159 -18.43 -11.00 -9.16
N ASP A 160 -19.57 -10.39 -8.76
CA ASP A 160 -20.70 -10.03 -9.64
C ASP A 160 -20.44 -8.78 -10.50
N ASP A 161 -19.35 -8.06 -10.25
CA ASP A 161 -18.92 -6.90 -11.06
C ASP A 161 -18.13 -7.32 -12.31
N PHE A 162 -17.77 -8.61 -12.45
CA PHE A 162 -17.04 -9.13 -13.59
C PHE A 162 -17.95 -9.53 -14.75
N GLU A 163 -17.45 -9.36 -15.97
CA GLU A 163 -18.10 -9.84 -17.19
C GLU A 163 -17.52 -11.19 -17.61
N GLN A 164 -18.37 -12.06 -18.15
CA GLN A 164 -17.96 -13.35 -18.71
C GLN A 164 -17.32 -13.15 -20.10
N ASP A 165 -16.11 -13.68 -20.27
CA ASP A 165 -15.34 -13.72 -21.53
C ASP A 165 -14.82 -15.15 -21.75
N GLY A 166 -15.61 -15.98 -22.43
CA GLY A 166 -15.24 -17.38 -22.70
C GLY A 166 -15.14 -18.21 -21.43
N ASP A 167 -13.96 -18.74 -21.12
CA ASP A 167 -13.63 -19.50 -19.90
C ASP A 167 -13.10 -18.61 -18.76
N LYS A 168 -13.20 -17.29 -18.92
CA LYS A 168 -12.65 -16.29 -18.00
C LYS A 168 -13.71 -15.29 -17.58
N LEU A 169 -13.45 -14.68 -16.44
CA LEU A 169 -14.08 -13.46 -15.98
C LEU A 169 -13.10 -12.31 -16.20
N GLN A 170 -13.62 -11.16 -16.61
CA GLN A 170 -12.82 -9.95 -16.83
C GLN A 170 -13.48 -8.69 -16.31
N ILE A 171 -12.67 -7.68 -15.99
CA ILE A 171 -13.14 -6.34 -15.67
C ILE A 171 -12.19 -5.29 -16.26
N ALA A 172 -12.75 -4.30 -16.95
CA ALA A 172 -11.99 -3.16 -17.45
C ALA A 172 -11.54 -2.25 -16.29
N PHE A 173 -10.44 -1.52 -16.48
CA PHE A 173 -9.91 -0.63 -15.44
C PHE A 173 -10.93 0.40 -14.97
N GLU A 174 -11.61 1.06 -15.92
CA GLU A 174 -12.60 2.09 -15.63
C GLU A 174 -13.79 1.54 -14.83
N ASP A 175 -14.25 0.33 -15.15
CA ASP A 175 -15.35 -0.31 -14.44
C ASP A 175 -14.93 -0.78 -13.05
N ALA A 176 -13.71 -1.31 -12.92
CA ALA A 176 -13.13 -1.68 -11.62
C ALA A 176 -13.00 -0.45 -10.72
N VAL A 177 -12.59 0.69 -11.26
CA VAL A 177 -12.55 1.96 -10.54
C VAL A 177 -13.96 2.33 -10.12
N LYS A 178 -14.91 2.49 -11.05
CA LYS A 178 -16.30 2.91 -10.76
C LYS A 178 -16.99 2.02 -9.73
N ARG A 179 -16.75 0.72 -9.77
CA ARG A 179 -17.37 -0.30 -8.91
C ARG A 179 -16.61 -0.55 -7.61
N SER A 180 -15.43 0.07 -7.45
CA SER A 180 -14.55 -0.15 -6.31
C SER A 180 -15.23 0.22 -4.99
N THR A 181 -15.05 -0.66 -4.01
CA THR A 181 -15.50 -0.51 -2.63
C THR A 181 -14.35 -0.28 -1.64
N MET A 182 -13.18 0.19 -2.12
CA MET A 182 -12.01 0.47 -1.26
C MET A 182 -12.33 1.42 -0.09
N CYS A 183 -13.35 2.27 -0.21
CA CYS A 183 -13.80 3.12 0.89
C CYS A 183 -14.29 2.33 2.12
N ASP A 184 -14.76 1.09 1.95
CA ASP A 184 -15.15 0.20 3.06
C ASP A 184 -13.93 -0.15 3.93
N LEU A 185 -12.73 -0.17 3.34
CA LEU A 185 -11.45 -0.39 4.01
C LEU A 185 -10.83 0.90 4.56
N GLY A 186 -11.48 2.05 4.37
CA GLY A 186 -11.00 3.35 4.82
C GLY A 186 -10.28 4.19 3.77
N ASP A 187 -10.25 3.75 2.51
CA ASP A 187 -9.61 4.53 1.45
C ASP A 187 -10.46 5.74 1.01
N PHE A 188 -9.78 6.82 0.68
CA PHE A 188 -10.38 8.01 0.09
C PHE A 188 -9.33 8.80 -0.68
N MET A 189 -9.80 9.62 -1.62
CA MET A 189 -8.96 10.56 -2.32
C MET A 189 -8.82 11.84 -1.49
N VAL A 190 -7.59 12.33 -1.37
CA VAL A 190 -7.23 13.52 -0.59
C VAL A 190 -6.88 14.65 -1.53
N GLY A 191 -7.35 15.86 -1.21
CA GLY A 191 -6.86 17.11 -1.77
C GLY A 191 -6.45 18.08 -0.68
N ALA A 192 -5.52 18.97 -1.01
CA ALA A 192 -5.06 20.07 -0.16
C ALA A 192 -4.91 21.34 -1.01
N GLU A 193 -4.82 22.49 -0.36
CA GLU A 193 -4.52 23.76 -1.03
C GLU A 193 -3.02 23.85 -1.34
N PRO A 194 -2.62 23.99 -2.62
CA PRO A 194 -1.22 24.22 -2.97
C PRO A 194 -0.74 25.63 -2.61
N PRO A 195 0.57 25.84 -2.39
CA PRO A 195 1.61 24.81 -2.27
C PRO A 195 1.72 24.25 -0.84
N LEU A 196 2.36 23.09 -0.72
CA LEU A 196 2.96 22.63 0.53
C LEU A 196 4.46 22.94 0.48
N SER A 197 5.02 23.52 1.54
CA SER A 197 6.42 23.93 1.53
C SER A 197 7.18 23.47 2.77
N LEU A 198 8.47 23.16 2.59
CA LEU A 198 9.48 23.00 3.63
C LEU A 198 10.45 24.17 3.57
N ARG A 199 10.42 25.02 4.60
CA ARG A 199 11.37 26.11 4.79
C ARG A 199 12.49 25.66 5.70
N LEU A 200 13.73 25.87 5.26
CA LEU A 200 14.95 25.61 6.02
C LEU A 200 15.67 26.94 6.23
N GLU A 201 15.86 27.32 7.50
CA GLU A 201 16.47 28.59 7.90
C GLU A 201 17.83 28.31 8.54
N PRO A 202 18.84 29.17 8.30
CA PRO A 202 20.15 29.01 8.92
C PRO A 202 20.08 29.29 10.43
N GLU A 203 21.01 28.71 11.18
CA GLU A 203 21.16 28.98 12.61
C GLU A 203 21.55 30.43 12.88
N ASP A 204 22.41 30.98 12.02
CA ASP A 204 22.86 32.36 12.06
C ASP A 204 22.56 33.09 10.73
N PRO A 205 22.27 34.40 10.76
CA PRO A 205 22.18 35.22 9.56
C PRO A 205 23.40 35.09 8.64
N LEU A 206 23.17 34.89 7.35
CA LEU A 206 24.22 34.78 6.34
C LEU A 206 24.12 35.92 5.34
N GLN A 207 25.26 36.41 4.87
CA GLN A 207 25.30 37.35 3.76
C GLN A 207 25.47 36.58 2.46
N LEU A 208 24.71 36.97 1.43
CA LEU A 208 24.87 36.37 0.11
C LEU A 208 26.22 36.76 -0.50
N PRO A 209 26.97 35.79 -1.05
CA PRO A 209 28.12 36.08 -1.88
C PRO A 209 27.67 36.68 -3.22
N GLU A 210 28.52 37.51 -3.85
CA GLU A 210 28.22 38.08 -5.18
C GLU A 210 27.98 36.99 -6.22
N HIS A 211 28.71 35.87 -6.14
CA HIS A 211 28.56 34.68 -6.98
C HIS A 211 28.88 33.41 -6.19
N GLY A 212 28.18 32.30 -6.49
CA GLY A 212 28.49 30.97 -5.97
C GLY A 212 27.35 30.33 -5.17
N ASN A 213 27.72 29.31 -4.39
CA ASN A 213 26.80 28.58 -3.52
C ASN A 213 26.91 29.08 -2.08
N VAL A 214 25.82 28.93 -1.32
CA VAL A 214 25.77 29.22 0.12
C VAL A 214 25.58 27.90 0.86
N ASP A 215 26.59 27.52 1.64
CA ASP A 215 26.48 26.40 2.57
C ASP A 215 26.07 26.95 3.94
N PHE A 216 25.10 26.28 4.59
CA PHE A 216 24.62 26.70 5.90
C PHE A 216 24.18 25.51 6.75
N GLN A 217 24.30 25.68 8.07
CA GLN A 217 23.73 24.77 9.04
C GLN A 217 22.27 25.16 9.29
N VAL A 218 21.36 24.19 9.14
CA VAL A 218 19.93 24.40 9.37
C VAL A 218 19.68 24.59 10.87
N GLY A 219 19.27 25.80 11.26
CA GLY A 219 18.85 26.11 12.63
C GLY A 219 17.37 25.83 12.87
N ARG A 220 16.54 25.99 11.83
CA ARG A 220 15.10 25.72 11.92
C ARG A 220 14.56 25.12 10.63
N ALA A 221 13.64 24.18 10.78
CA ALA A 221 12.81 23.66 9.70
C ALA A 221 11.33 23.87 10.04
N SER A 222 10.57 24.44 9.11
CA SER A 222 9.13 24.63 9.26
C SER A 222 8.40 24.18 8.00
N LEU A 223 7.17 23.70 8.19
CA LEU A 223 6.28 23.32 7.11
C LEU A 223 5.18 24.36 6.97
N THR A 224 4.80 24.69 5.75
CA THR A 224 3.72 25.61 5.45
C THR A 224 2.68 24.98 4.53
N SER A 225 1.43 25.41 4.66
CA SER A 225 0.34 25.13 3.72
C SER A 225 -0.18 26.47 3.22
N ALA A 226 -0.20 26.67 1.90
CA ALA A 226 -0.60 27.93 1.27
C ALA A 226 0.11 29.17 1.88
N GLY A 227 1.39 29.02 2.23
CA GLY A 227 2.22 30.08 2.81
C GLY A 227 2.02 30.34 4.32
N VAL A 228 1.13 29.59 4.99
CA VAL A 228 0.91 29.70 6.44
C VAL A 228 1.65 28.58 7.16
N GLU A 229 2.42 28.91 8.20
CA GLU A 229 3.17 27.93 8.98
C GLU A 229 2.26 26.97 9.76
N ILE A 230 2.60 25.68 9.70
CA ILE A 230 1.91 24.61 10.38
C ILE A 230 2.59 24.35 11.73
N GLU A 231 1.92 24.73 12.82
CA GLU A 231 2.46 24.53 14.18
C GLU A 231 2.13 23.13 14.74
N SER A 232 0.94 22.60 14.42
CA SER A 232 0.48 21.29 14.89
C SER A 232 1.43 20.19 14.45
N GLU A 233 1.93 19.39 15.40
CA GLU A 233 2.79 18.24 15.11
C GLU A 233 2.13 17.23 14.17
N PHE A 234 0.83 16.99 14.37
CA PHE A 234 0.07 16.07 13.52
C PHE A 234 -0.09 16.60 12.09
N GLU A 235 -0.39 17.90 11.93
CA GLU A 235 -0.48 18.50 10.59
C GLU A 235 0.87 18.57 9.90
N ARG A 236 1.97 18.80 10.64
CA ARG A 236 3.33 18.73 10.10
C ARG A 236 3.64 17.34 9.58
N GLN A 237 3.26 16.30 10.33
CA GLN A 237 3.42 14.91 9.88
C GLN A 237 2.62 14.64 8.61
N LEU A 238 1.38 15.12 8.53
CA LEU A 238 0.53 15.02 7.35
C LEU A 238 1.12 15.74 6.13
N ALA A 239 1.48 17.02 6.28
CA ALA A 239 2.08 17.81 5.21
C ALA A 239 3.34 17.14 4.68
N TRP A 240 4.25 16.73 5.57
CA TRP A 240 5.47 16.03 5.18
C TRP A 240 5.18 14.74 4.40
N TYR A 241 4.22 13.94 4.87
CA TYR A 241 3.82 12.72 4.18
C TYR A 241 3.24 12.99 2.80
N PHE A 242 2.40 14.01 2.65
CA PHE A 242 1.83 14.40 1.37
C PHE A 242 2.90 14.91 0.40
N MET A 243 3.87 15.68 0.88
CA MET A 243 5.00 16.13 0.06
C MET A 243 5.84 14.97 -0.47
N LEU A 244 6.02 13.91 0.33
CA LEU A 244 6.86 12.76 -0.05
C LEU A 244 6.14 11.71 -0.88
N PHE A 245 4.85 11.47 -0.61
CA PHE A 245 4.13 10.30 -1.12
C PHE A 245 2.88 10.63 -1.94
N GLY A 246 2.47 11.91 -1.97
CA GLY A 246 1.39 12.39 -2.81
C GLY A 246 1.78 12.53 -4.29
N ASN A 247 0.82 12.96 -5.11
CA ASN A 247 0.95 13.06 -6.57
C ASN A 247 1.45 14.42 -7.07
N TRP A 248 1.77 15.37 -6.19
CA TRP A 248 2.31 16.67 -6.59
C TRP A 248 3.77 16.53 -6.98
N THR A 249 4.09 16.83 -8.25
CA THR A 249 5.41 16.57 -8.85
C THR A 249 6.18 17.85 -9.19
N ALA A 250 5.53 19.01 -9.25
CA ALA A 250 6.22 20.27 -9.51
C ALA A 250 6.95 20.68 -8.23
N PHE A 251 8.28 20.58 -8.27
CA PHE A 251 9.17 20.94 -7.17
C PHE A 251 9.90 22.25 -7.51
N ARG A 252 9.85 23.22 -6.59
CA ARG A 252 10.63 24.45 -6.67
C ARG A 252 11.47 24.61 -5.42
N GLN A 253 12.68 25.08 -5.61
CA GLN A 253 13.58 25.44 -4.52
C GLN A 253 14.01 26.89 -4.74
N GLU A 254 13.61 27.77 -3.83
CA GLU A 254 13.83 29.21 -3.95
C GLU A 254 14.55 29.75 -2.70
N PRO A 255 15.62 30.56 -2.85
CA PRO A 255 16.25 31.21 -1.72
C PRO A 255 15.36 32.32 -1.17
N ILE A 256 15.28 32.42 0.15
CA ILE A 256 14.61 33.50 0.86
C ILE A 256 15.67 34.55 1.16
N VAL A 257 15.54 35.74 0.56
CA VAL A 257 16.55 36.80 0.63
C VAL A 257 15.89 38.12 1.03
N GLN A 258 16.50 38.83 1.96
CA GLN A 258 16.10 40.19 2.32
C GLN A 258 17.30 41.13 2.17
N GLY A 259 17.31 41.94 1.10
CA GLY A 259 18.47 42.76 0.76
C GLY A 259 19.66 41.88 0.33
N ASN A 260 20.74 41.89 1.12
CA ASN A 260 21.91 41.01 0.93
C ASN A 260 21.95 39.85 1.95
N GLU A 261 20.92 39.71 2.78
CA GLU A 261 20.84 38.68 3.80
C GLU A 261 20.11 37.45 3.29
N PHE A 262 20.74 36.29 3.43
CA PHE A 262 20.17 34.98 3.19
C PHE A 262 19.44 34.49 4.43
N LEU A 263 18.12 34.31 4.31
CA LEU A 263 17.23 33.89 5.38
C LEU A 263 16.88 32.40 5.32
N GLY A 264 17.27 31.71 4.25
CA GLY A 264 17.02 30.27 4.09
C GLY A 264 16.60 29.89 2.69
N VAL A 265 16.04 28.69 2.58
CA VAL A 265 15.52 28.14 1.33
C VAL A 265 14.12 27.61 1.55
N GLU A 266 13.22 27.87 0.61
CA GLU A 266 11.90 27.28 0.57
C GLU A 266 11.83 26.19 -0.51
N ASN A 267 11.45 24.99 -0.09
CA ASN A 267 11.26 23.84 -0.96
C ASN A 267 9.74 23.63 -1.09
N GLN A 268 9.19 23.97 -2.24
CA GLN A 268 7.75 23.94 -2.50
C GLN A 268 7.41 22.75 -3.38
N VAL A 269 6.29 22.09 -3.07
CA VAL A 269 5.64 21.12 -3.95
C VAL A 269 4.22 21.54 -4.27
N GLU A 270 3.86 21.42 -5.54
CA GLU A 270 2.53 21.74 -6.06
C GLU A 270 2.19 20.81 -7.24
N PRO A 271 0.92 20.70 -7.66
CA PRO A 271 0.59 20.01 -8.91
C PRO A 271 1.17 20.76 -10.12
N GLU A 272 1.51 20.03 -11.19
CA GLU A 272 1.97 20.64 -12.46
C GLU A 272 0.92 21.59 -13.05
N GLU A 273 -0.35 21.21 -12.96
CA GLU A 273 -1.49 21.99 -13.43
C GLU A 273 -2.66 21.85 -12.45
N TRP A 274 -3.29 22.96 -12.08
CA TRP A 274 -4.52 22.97 -11.28
C TRP A 274 -5.30 24.27 -11.48
N GLU A 275 -6.59 24.28 -11.12
CA GLU A 275 -7.45 25.47 -11.18
C GLU A 275 -7.50 26.14 -9.80
N PRO A 276 -6.87 27.33 -9.63
CA PRO A 276 -6.83 28.01 -8.33
C PRO A 276 -8.20 28.30 -7.73
N ARG A 277 -9.22 28.54 -8.57
CA ARG A 277 -10.59 28.81 -8.09
C ARG A 277 -11.24 27.59 -7.42
N GLN A 278 -10.72 26.38 -7.65
CA GLN A 278 -11.18 25.18 -6.96
C GLN A 278 -10.78 25.18 -5.47
N GLY A 279 -9.72 25.91 -5.11
CA GLY A 279 -9.20 26.01 -3.74
C GLY A 279 -8.45 24.77 -3.24
N PHE A 280 -8.36 23.70 -4.04
CA PHE A 280 -7.57 22.51 -3.73
C PHE A 280 -7.10 21.80 -4.99
N ALA A 281 -6.03 21.00 -4.85
CA ALA A 281 -5.61 20.04 -5.84
C ALA A 281 -5.47 18.64 -5.22
N PHE A 282 -5.68 17.61 -6.04
CA PHE A 282 -5.63 16.23 -5.56
C PHE A 282 -4.19 15.78 -5.27
N LEU A 283 -3.99 15.23 -4.07
CA LEU A 283 -2.78 14.53 -3.67
C LEU A 283 -2.83 13.05 -4.05
N GLY A 284 -4.03 12.50 -4.32
CA GLY A 284 -4.26 11.12 -4.73
C GLY A 284 -5.03 10.30 -3.69
N PHE A 285 -5.12 8.98 -3.92
CA PHE A 285 -5.73 8.05 -2.96
C PHE A 285 -4.78 7.75 -1.80
N LEU A 286 -5.32 7.63 -0.59
CA LEU A 286 -4.52 7.29 0.59
C LEU A 286 -3.86 5.91 0.44
N SER A 287 -4.57 4.92 -0.12
CA SER A 287 -4.01 3.61 -0.45
C SER A 287 -2.82 3.67 -1.42
N SER A 288 -2.84 4.59 -2.38
CA SER A 288 -1.74 4.84 -3.33
C SER A 288 -0.52 5.42 -2.63
N MET A 289 -0.72 6.37 -1.71
CA MET A 289 0.36 6.97 -0.92
C MET A 289 0.97 5.94 0.05
N ILE A 290 0.14 5.13 0.72
CA ILE A 290 0.62 4.05 1.59
C ILE A 290 1.39 2.99 0.76
N SER A 291 0.94 2.72 -0.46
CA SER A 291 1.69 1.86 -1.39
C SER A 291 3.04 2.47 -1.78
N ASN A 292 3.16 3.79 -1.91
CA ASN A 292 4.45 4.48 -2.09
C ASN A 292 5.37 4.27 -0.87
N VAL A 293 4.84 4.39 0.35
CA VAL A 293 5.59 4.11 1.59
C VAL A 293 6.08 2.67 1.63
N PHE A 294 5.21 1.70 1.34
CA PHE A 294 5.59 0.30 1.28
C PHE A 294 6.74 0.09 0.29
N ARG A 295 6.67 0.71 -0.89
CA ARG A 295 7.71 0.59 -1.92
C ARG A 295 9.03 1.22 -1.49
N SER A 296 9.02 2.43 -0.92
CA SER A 296 10.24 3.10 -0.48
C SER A 296 10.99 2.34 0.61
N ARG A 297 10.28 1.50 1.38
CA ARG A 297 10.86 0.67 2.45
C ARG A 297 11.28 -0.74 2.01
N THR A 298 10.78 -1.22 0.87
CA THR A 298 11.02 -2.60 0.41
C THR A 298 11.84 -2.68 -0.89
N THR A 299 12.18 -1.52 -1.46
CA THR A 299 13.02 -1.41 -2.65
C THR A 299 14.30 -0.65 -2.29
N LYS A 300 15.44 -1.14 -2.77
CA LYS A 300 16.73 -0.47 -2.73
C LYS A 300 17.38 -0.56 -4.11
N ASP A 301 17.90 0.54 -4.65
CA ASP A 301 18.54 0.59 -5.97
C ASP A 301 17.66 -0.03 -7.09
N ASP A 302 16.36 0.29 -7.08
CA ASP A 302 15.32 -0.26 -7.96
C ASP A 302 15.10 -1.79 -7.90
N ARG A 303 15.66 -2.45 -6.88
CA ARG A 303 15.49 -3.89 -6.63
C ARG A 303 14.74 -4.15 -5.34
N VAL A 304 13.89 -5.18 -5.35
CA VAL A 304 13.21 -5.64 -4.13
C VAL A 304 14.27 -6.14 -3.15
N SER A 305 14.38 -5.48 -2.00
CA SER A 305 15.31 -5.81 -0.92
C SER A 305 14.61 -6.51 0.25
N LEU A 306 13.30 -6.28 0.42
CA LEU A 306 12.46 -6.89 1.45
C LEU A 306 11.10 -7.29 0.87
N LEU A 307 10.49 -8.35 1.39
CA LEU A 307 9.11 -8.74 1.04
C LEU A 307 8.05 -7.93 1.81
N SER A 308 8.42 -7.37 2.96
CA SER A 308 7.57 -6.52 3.79
C SER A 308 8.43 -5.52 4.59
N PRO A 309 7.90 -4.33 4.91
CA PRO A 309 8.59 -3.38 5.78
C PRO A 309 8.85 -3.98 7.18
N GLN A 310 9.95 -3.55 7.81
CA GLN A 310 10.19 -3.85 9.23
C GLN A 310 9.41 -2.87 10.10
N GLY A 311 8.61 -3.39 11.04
CA GLY A 311 7.78 -2.61 11.98
C GLY A 311 6.27 -2.90 11.83
N ASP A 312 5.45 -2.31 12.68
CA ASP A 312 3.99 -2.47 12.62
C ASP A 312 3.40 -1.55 11.53
N PRO A 313 2.60 -2.07 10.56
CA PRO A 313 1.88 -1.26 9.58
C PRO A 313 1.15 -0.02 10.15
N GLY A 314 0.64 -0.12 11.38
CA GLY A 314 -0.04 1.00 12.06
C GLY A 314 0.88 2.19 12.38
N THR A 315 2.20 1.98 12.36
CA THR A 315 3.21 3.02 12.62
C THR A 315 3.69 3.76 11.37
N PHE A 316 3.31 3.28 10.17
CA PHE A 316 3.79 3.81 8.89
C PHE A 316 2.72 4.53 8.08
N GLY A 317 1.45 4.22 8.33
CA GLY A 317 0.32 4.96 7.77
C GLY A 317 0.06 6.25 8.55
N ILE A 318 -0.61 7.20 7.92
CA ILE A 318 -1.24 8.28 8.66
C ILE A 318 -2.74 8.01 8.76
N CYS A 319 -3.21 7.81 9.98
CA CYS A 319 -4.62 7.75 10.28
C CYS A 319 -5.14 9.18 10.44
N ILE A 320 -5.90 9.66 9.46
CA ILE A 320 -6.57 10.97 9.52
C ILE A 320 -7.88 10.77 10.29
N PRO A 321 -8.07 11.38 11.47
CA PRO A 321 -9.31 11.25 12.23
C PRO A 321 -10.55 11.65 11.41
N ASP A 322 -11.67 10.96 11.62
CA ASP A 322 -12.91 11.27 10.91
C ASP A 322 -13.38 12.71 11.20
N ASP A 323 -13.13 13.22 12.40
CA ASP A 323 -13.48 14.57 12.85
C ASP A 323 -12.42 15.64 12.50
N TYR A 324 -11.32 15.28 11.84
CA TYR A 324 -10.29 16.23 11.41
C TYR A 324 -10.89 17.39 10.59
N LYS A 325 -10.63 18.62 11.05
CA LYS A 325 -11.03 19.87 10.37
C LYS A 325 -9.85 20.60 9.75
N GLY A 326 -8.65 20.39 10.31
CA GLY A 326 -7.45 21.14 10.00
C GLY A 326 -7.50 22.57 10.55
N ASP A 327 -6.43 23.01 11.20
CA ASP A 327 -6.20 24.38 11.63
C ASP A 327 -5.57 25.16 10.49
N VAL A 328 -4.41 24.72 10.01
CA VAL A 328 -3.70 25.30 8.86
C VAL A 328 -3.83 24.40 7.64
N LEU A 329 -3.55 23.11 7.81
CA LEU A 329 -3.64 22.14 6.71
C LEU A 329 -5.09 21.72 6.45
N LYS A 330 -5.78 22.43 5.56
CA LYS A 330 -7.15 22.09 5.14
C LYS A 330 -7.14 20.92 4.15
N LEU A 331 -7.99 19.93 4.41
CA LEU A 331 -8.10 18.72 3.58
C LEU A 331 -9.49 18.55 3.00
N TRP A 332 -9.53 18.22 1.72
CA TRP A 332 -10.71 17.74 1.02
C TRP A 332 -10.63 16.22 0.93
N ARG A 333 -11.67 15.53 1.41
CA ARG A 333 -11.73 14.06 1.47
C ARG A 333 -12.87 13.57 0.61
N PHE A 334 -12.56 12.78 -0.41
CA PHE A 334 -13.53 12.26 -1.37
C PHE A 334 -13.65 10.76 -1.20
N HIS A 335 -14.80 10.33 -0.69
CA HIS A 335 -15.14 8.91 -0.56
C HIS A 335 -15.84 8.45 -1.83
N GLN A 336 -15.16 7.62 -2.61
CA GLN A 336 -15.76 6.99 -3.77
C GLN A 336 -16.62 5.80 -3.33
N ARG A 337 -17.88 5.78 -3.78
CA ARG A 337 -18.79 4.64 -3.62
C ARG A 337 -19.33 4.21 -4.98
N PRO A 338 -19.51 2.90 -5.20
CA PRO A 338 -20.12 2.43 -6.44
C PRO A 338 -21.57 2.90 -6.53
N ASN A 339 -21.98 3.37 -7.70
CA ASN A 339 -23.38 3.60 -7.99
C ASN A 339 -24.03 2.27 -8.40
N ARG A 340 -24.79 1.66 -7.50
CA ARG A 340 -25.52 0.41 -7.73
C ARG A 340 -27.02 0.70 -7.78
N GLU A 341 -27.41 1.49 -8.76
CA GLU A 341 -28.81 1.71 -9.18
C GLU A 341 -29.00 1.20 -10.60
#